data_AF-X1MJG6-F1
#
_entry.id   AF-X1MJG6-F1
#
_cell.length_a   1.000
_cell.length_b   1.000
_cell.length_c   1.000
_cell.angle_alpha   90.00
_cell.angle_beta   90.00
_cell.angle_gamma   90.00
#
_symmetry.space_group_name_H-M   'P 1'
#
loop_
_entity.id
_entity.type
_entity.pdbx_description
1 polymer ?
#
loop_
_entity_poly.entity_id
_entity_poly.type
_entity_poly.pdbx_seq_one_letter_code
_entity_poly.pdbx_strand_id
1 'polypeptide(L)'
;MKENMKKEKKETILKELEKTRKEAINSSGKKYYSISLKQIKEMTCKFQTKSREVEILALQNNIIPKRYQRNLGVLSPSEQVKLLQSKVAIIGAGGLGGTVLELLARIGIGELIIADKDIIGDSNLNRQILSTETNLGQSKTEVAVKRVKEINSSIEITG
;
A
#
# COMPACT_ATOMS: atom_id res chain seq x y z
N MET A 1 27.59 2.66 13.48
CA MET A 1 27.24 3.89 12.74
C MET A 1 25.92 3.80 11.96
N LYS A 2 25.67 2.80 11.10
CA LYS A 2 24.43 2.73 10.29
C LYS A 2 23.11 2.61 11.08
N GLU A 3 23.12 1.97 12.26
CA GLU A 3 21.91 1.83 13.10
C GLU A 3 21.51 3.13 13.81
N ASN A 4 22.48 3.91 14.31
CA ASN A 4 22.20 5.20 14.95
C ASN A 4 21.54 6.18 13.97
N MET A 5 22.05 6.27 12.73
CA MET A 5 21.46 7.12 11.69
C MET A 5 20.03 6.71 11.32
N LYS A 6 19.72 5.40 11.32
CA LYS A 6 18.34 4.91 11.08
C LYS A 6 17.41 5.28 12.23
N LYS A 7 17.90 5.29 13.47
CA LYS A 7 17.10 5.61 14.66
C LYS A 7 16.77 7.11 14.73
N GLU A 8 17.76 7.97 14.53
CA GLU A 8 17.58 9.42 14.47
C GLU A 8 16.60 9.84 13.35
N LYS A 9 16.71 9.20 12.18
CA LYS A 9 15.79 9.44 11.07
C LYS A 9 14.34 9.09 11.44
N LYS A 10 14.11 7.94 12.08
CA LYS A 10 12.78 7.53 12.55
C LYS A 10 12.21 8.51 13.57
N GLU A 11 13.02 8.94 14.54
CA GLU A 11 12.59 9.91 15.55
C GLU A 11 12.19 11.25 14.91
N THR A 12 12.93 11.69 13.89
CA THR A 12 12.61 12.93 13.17
C THR A 12 11.30 12.83 12.40
N ILE A 13 11.06 11.70 11.72
CA ILE A 13 9.79 11.44 11.02
C ILE A 13 8.63 11.39 12.03
N LEU A 14 8.83 10.75 13.18
CA LEU A 14 7.80 10.65 14.21
C LEU A 14 7.39 12.02 14.76
N LYS A 15 8.35 12.90 15.05
CA LYS A 15 8.06 14.29 15.47
C LYS A 15 7.23 15.04 14.44
N GLU A 16 7.53 14.86 13.15
CA GLU A 16 6.75 15.47 12.07
C GLU A 16 5.33 14.86 11.97
N LEU A 17 5.20 13.54 12.13
CA LEU A 17 3.91 12.84 12.18
C LEU A 17 3.03 13.39 13.31
N GLU A 18 3.58 13.55 14.51
CA GLU A 18 2.85 14.10 15.66
C GLU A 18 2.40 15.54 15.45
N LYS A 19 3.20 16.35 14.75
CA LYS A 19 2.86 17.75 14.42
C LYS A 19 1.76 17.85 13.36
N THR A 20 1.73 16.93 12.41
CA THR A 20 0.87 17.02 11.21
C THR A 20 -0.39 16.14 11.28
N ARG A 21 -0.46 15.22 12.25
CA ARG A 21 -1.63 14.37 12.46
C ARG A 21 -2.89 15.21 12.68
N LYS A 22 -4.01 14.68 12.22
CA LYS A 22 -5.34 15.28 12.43
C LYS A 22 -6.16 14.36 13.31
N GLU A 23 -6.81 14.93 14.31
CA GLU A 23 -7.82 14.22 15.10
C GLU A 23 -9.02 13.90 14.22
N ALA A 24 -9.56 12.70 14.38
CA ALA A 24 -10.75 12.23 13.70
C ALA A 24 -11.57 11.37 14.65
N ILE A 25 -12.85 11.21 14.34
CA ILE A 25 -13.80 10.42 15.12
C ILE A 25 -14.28 9.29 14.22
N ASN A 26 -14.29 8.06 14.74
CA ASN A 26 -14.79 6.91 14.00
C ASN A 26 -16.32 6.79 14.16
N SER A 27 -16.93 5.83 13.47
CA SER A 27 -18.39 5.62 13.56
C SER A 27 -18.90 5.26 14.96
N SER A 28 -18.03 4.79 15.85
CA SER A 28 -18.37 4.49 17.25
C SER A 28 -18.12 5.65 18.22
N GLY A 29 -17.77 6.84 17.72
CA GLY A 29 -17.49 8.02 18.54
C GLY A 29 -16.10 8.04 19.19
N LYS A 30 -15.27 7.02 18.95
CA LYS A 30 -13.89 6.95 19.46
C LYS A 30 -12.99 7.87 18.65
N LYS A 31 -12.27 8.75 19.37
CA LYS A 31 -11.24 9.62 18.81
C LYS A 31 -10.00 8.82 18.42
N TYR A 32 -9.41 9.16 17.28
CA TYR A 32 -8.13 8.62 16.81
C TYR A 32 -7.39 9.68 16.00
N TYR A 33 -6.09 9.49 15.80
CA TYR A 33 -5.28 10.37 14.96
C TYR A 33 -5.12 9.77 13.57
N SER A 34 -5.13 10.63 12.55
CA SER A 34 -5.02 10.22 11.16
C SER A 34 -4.03 11.07 10.37
N ILE A 35 -3.51 10.51 9.29
CA ILE A 35 -2.67 11.21 8.33
C ILE A 35 -3.13 10.94 6.90
N SER A 36 -3.13 11.99 6.06
CA SER A 36 -3.53 11.90 4.66
C SER A 36 -2.40 11.40 3.76
N LEU A 37 -2.74 10.88 2.58
CA LEU A 37 -1.75 10.45 1.58
C LEU A 37 -0.85 11.61 1.13
N LYS A 38 -1.39 12.84 1.04
CA LYS A 38 -0.61 14.03 0.70
C LYS A 38 0.52 14.26 1.70
N GLN A 39 0.19 14.23 2.99
CA GLN A 39 1.16 14.40 4.08
C GLN A 39 2.21 13.27 4.09
N ILE A 40 1.79 12.03 3.85
CA ILE A 40 2.74 10.90 3.71
C ILE A 40 3.73 11.17 2.56
N LYS A 41 3.24 11.57 1.38
CA LYS A 41 4.10 11.87 0.22
C LYS A 41 5.06 13.03 0.49
N GLU A 42 4.60 14.08 1.17
CA GLU A 42 5.44 15.21 1.59
C GLU A 42 6.59 14.74 2.50
N MET A 43 6.30 13.85 3.46
CA MET A 43 7.31 13.26 4.35
C MET A 43 8.28 12.33 3.61
N THR A 44 7.76 11.46 2.73
CA THR A 44 8.55 10.58 1.87
C THR A 44 9.59 11.38 1.07
N CYS A 45 9.17 12.52 0.49
CA CYS A 45 10.04 13.42 -0.25
C CYS A 45 11.06 14.12 0.68
N LYS A 46 10.57 14.76 1.76
CA LYS A 46 11.39 15.53 2.71
C LYS A 46 12.48 14.68 3.37
N PHE A 47 12.17 13.45 3.73
CA PHE A 47 13.09 12.56 4.45
C PHE A 47 13.74 11.51 3.56
N GLN A 48 13.49 11.50 2.24
CA GLN A 48 14.01 10.50 1.30
C GLN A 48 13.85 9.06 1.86
N THR A 49 12.61 8.70 2.16
CA THR A 49 12.24 7.36 2.67
C THR A 49 11.14 6.78 1.78
N LYS A 50 10.75 5.54 2.01
CA LYS A 50 9.62 4.90 1.31
C LYS A 50 8.32 5.23 2.03
N SER A 51 7.24 5.44 1.29
CA SER A 51 5.91 5.70 1.87
C SER A 51 5.47 4.60 2.85
N ARG A 52 5.84 3.34 2.57
CA ARG A 52 5.61 2.20 3.46
C ARG A 52 6.23 2.38 4.84
N GLU A 53 7.46 2.91 4.92
CA GLU A 53 8.15 3.12 6.20
C GLU A 53 7.45 4.18 7.04
N VAL A 54 6.98 5.26 6.40
CA VAL A 54 6.20 6.32 7.06
C VAL A 54 4.85 5.79 7.55
N GLU A 55 4.15 5.00 6.73
CA GLU A 55 2.87 4.38 7.11
C GLU A 55 3.02 3.40 8.29
N ILE A 56 4.06 2.55 8.27
CA ILE A 56 4.36 1.63 9.38
C ILE A 56 4.64 2.42 10.66
N LEU A 57 5.50 3.44 10.59
CA LEU A 57 5.85 4.25 11.76
C LEU A 57 4.63 4.99 12.32
N ALA A 58 3.75 5.51 11.46
CA ALA A 58 2.50 6.14 11.86
C ALA A 58 1.60 5.14 12.62
N LEU A 59 1.37 3.96 12.04
CA LEU A 59 0.52 2.93 12.64
C LEU A 59 1.07 2.43 13.98
N GLN A 60 2.40 2.26 14.10
CA GLN A 60 3.06 1.89 15.36
C GLN A 60 2.84 2.90 16.48
N ASN A 61 2.55 4.16 16.14
CA ASN A 61 2.26 5.24 17.08
C ASN A 61 0.77 5.62 17.12
N ASN A 62 -0.12 4.70 16.71
CA ASN A 62 -1.57 4.89 16.68
C ASN A 62 -2.05 6.08 15.82
N ILE A 63 -1.27 6.44 14.80
CA ILE A 63 -1.64 7.42 13.78
C ILE A 63 -2.04 6.65 12.52
N ILE A 64 -3.30 6.72 12.13
CA ILE A 64 -3.87 5.87 11.09
C ILE A 64 -3.76 6.57 9.72
N PRO A 65 -3.05 6.00 8.73
CA PRO A 65 -3.15 6.46 7.36
C PRO A 65 -4.62 6.39 6.90
N LYS A 66 -5.17 7.50 6.39
CA LYS A 66 -6.60 7.60 6.06
C LYS A 66 -7.11 6.49 5.15
N ARG A 67 -6.25 5.92 4.29
CA ARG A 67 -6.62 4.80 3.41
C ARG A 67 -7.04 3.54 4.17
N TYR A 68 -6.47 3.31 5.35
CA TYR A 68 -6.75 2.15 6.20
C TYR A 68 -7.77 2.44 7.28
N GLN A 69 -8.33 3.65 7.31
CA GLN A 69 -9.35 4.05 8.29
C GLN A 69 -10.55 3.10 8.29
N ARG A 70 -10.96 2.61 7.12
CA ARG A 70 -12.11 1.70 6.98
C ARG A 70 -11.81 0.26 7.40
N ASN A 71 -10.54 -0.07 7.66
CA ASN A 71 -10.16 -1.37 8.21
C ASN A 71 -10.27 -1.40 9.74
N LEU A 72 -10.30 -0.23 10.39
CA LEU A 72 -10.39 -0.12 11.84
C LEU A 72 -11.68 -0.79 12.35
N GLY A 73 -11.54 -1.61 13.40
CA GLY A 73 -12.62 -2.39 13.99
C GLY A 73 -12.65 -3.84 13.51
N VAL A 74 -12.13 -4.11 12.31
CA VAL A 74 -11.85 -5.47 11.83
C VAL A 74 -10.37 -5.81 12.01
N LEU A 75 -9.50 -4.85 11.70
CA LEU A 75 -8.06 -4.93 11.91
C LEU A 75 -7.59 -3.83 12.87
N SER A 76 -6.75 -4.20 13.82
CA SER A 76 -6.02 -3.28 14.68
C SER A 76 -4.85 -2.61 13.92
N PRO A 77 -4.33 -1.48 14.42
CA PRO A 77 -3.16 -0.84 13.81
C PRO A 77 -1.93 -1.75 13.73
N SER A 78 -1.70 -2.60 14.74
CA SER A 78 -0.60 -3.55 14.76
C SER A 78 -0.79 -4.68 13.75
N GLU A 79 -2.01 -5.16 13.51
CA GLU A 79 -2.31 -6.12 12.46
C GLU A 79 -2.14 -5.50 11.06
N GLN A 80 -2.53 -4.25 10.87
CA GLN A 80 -2.26 -3.53 9.63
C GLN A 80 -0.75 -3.37 9.37
N VAL A 81 0.06 -3.15 10.41
CA VAL A 81 1.52 -3.18 10.30
C VAL A 81 2.03 -4.55 9.85
N LYS A 82 1.49 -5.64 10.41
CA LYS A 82 1.85 -7.00 9.96
C LYS A 82 1.58 -7.18 8.47
N LEU A 83 0.42 -6.75 7.96
CA LEU A 83 0.11 -6.80 6.53
C LEU A 83 1.12 -5.99 5.69
N LEU A 84 1.45 -4.76 6.12
CA LEU A 84 2.45 -3.92 5.45
C LEU A 84 3.87 -4.47 5.51
N GLN A 85 4.15 -5.44 6.39
CA GLN A 85 5.43 -6.14 6.48
C GLN A 85 5.41 -7.49 5.75
N SER A 86 4.23 -7.99 5.38
CA SER A 86 4.08 -9.25 4.67
C SER A 86 4.48 -9.13 3.20
N LYS A 87 4.93 -10.27 2.66
CA LYS A 87 5.28 -10.47 1.26
C LYS A 87 4.47 -11.64 0.70
N VAL A 88 3.86 -11.45 -0.47
CA VAL A 88 3.03 -12.48 -1.12
C VAL A 88 3.44 -12.64 -2.58
N ALA A 89 3.60 -13.88 -3.03
CA ALA A 89 3.79 -14.22 -4.43
C ALA A 89 2.49 -14.75 -5.04
N ILE A 90 2.17 -14.32 -6.25
CA ILE A 90 0.99 -14.68 -7.02
C ILE A 90 1.46 -15.22 -8.37
N ILE A 91 1.09 -16.46 -8.67
CA ILE A 91 1.42 -17.11 -9.95
C ILE A 91 0.15 -17.09 -10.81
N GLY A 92 0.20 -16.31 -11.88
CA GLY A 92 -0.93 -16.00 -12.76
C GLY A 92 -1.59 -14.66 -12.44
N ALA A 93 -1.66 -13.80 -13.45
CA ALA A 93 -2.35 -12.51 -13.46
C ALA A 93 -3.65 -12.56 -14.29
N GLY A 94 -4.24 -13.77 -14.42
CA GLY A 94 -5.54 -13.98 -15.06
C GLY A 94 -6.73 -13.45 -14.24
N GLY A 95 -7.95 -13.92 -14.52
CA GLY A 95 -9.17 -13.40 -13.88
C GLY A 95 -9.16 -13.47 -12.35
N LEU A 96 -8.86 -14.64 -11.78
CA LEU A 96 -8.74 -14.81 -10.33
C LEU A 96 -7.50 -14.08 -9.78
N GLY A 97 -6.34 -14.30 -10.40
CA GLY A 97 -5.07 -13.74 -9.94
C GLY A 97 -5.08 -12.22 -9.89
N GLY A 98 -5.60 -11.55 -10.92
CA GLY A 98 -5.78 -10.11 -10.96
C GLY A 98 -6.75 -9.59 -9.89
N THR A 99 -7.84 -10.33 -9.62
CA THR A 99 -8.80 -9.98 -8.56
C THR A 99 -8.15 -10.06 -7.17
N VAL A 100 -7.43 -11.15 -6.90
CA VAL A 100 -6.68 -11.35 -5.64
C VAL A 100 -5.61 -10.27 -5.49
N LEU A 101 -4.84 -9.99 -6.54
CA LEU A 101 -3.82 -8.94 -6.55
C LEU A 101 -4.40 -7.58 -6.16
N GLU A 102 -5.54 -7.20 -6.74
CA GLU A 102 -6.22 -5.94 -6.44
C GLU A 102 -6.68 -5.86 -4.97
N LEU A 103 -7.20 -6.95 -4.41
CA LEU A 103 -7.58 -7.03 -3.00
C LEU A 103 -6.36 -6.92 -2.07
N LEU A 104 -5.27 -7.63 -2.36
CA LEU A 104 -4.03 -7.58 -1.58
C LEU A 104 -3.39 -6.18 -1.65
N ALA A 105 -3.48 -5.51 -2.78
CA ALA A 105 -3.00 -4.14 -2.94
C ALA A 105 -3.82 -3.14 -2.11
N ARG A 106 -5.15 -3.31 -2.08
CA ARG A 106 -6.07 -2.45 -1.33
C ARG A 106 -5.94 -2.65 0.18
N ILE A 107 -5.83 -3.89 0.64
CA ILE A 107 -5.69 -4.19 2.08
C ILE A 107 -4.32 -3.77 2.63
N GLY A 108 -3.31 -3.63 1.76
CA GLY A 108 -1.99 -3.11 2.13
C GLY A 108 -0.96 -4.19 2.43
N ILE A 109 -0.85 -5.22 1.60
CA ILE A 109 0.30 -6.13 1.64
C ILE A 109 1.56 -5.38 1.21
N GLY A 110 2.60 -5.43 2.04
CA GLY A 110 3.81 -4.63 1.86
C GLY A 110 4.55 -4.88 0.56
N GLU A 111 4.68 -6.14 0.16
CA GLU A 111 5.39 -6.56 -1.03
C GLU A 111 4.62 -7.64 -1.80
N LEU A 112 4.47 -7.44 -3.11
CA LEU A 112 3.81 -8.36 -4.02
C LEU A 112 4.78 -8.82 -5.10
N ILE A 113 4.83 -10.12 -5.37
CA ILE A 113 5.50 -10.67 -6.54
C ILE A 113 4.42 -11.26 -7.44
N ILE A 114 4.38 -10.84 -8.70
CA ILE A 114 3.47 -11.40 -9.71
C ILE A 114 4.30 -12.10 -10.78
N ALA A 115 3.85 -13.26 -11.24
CA ALA A 115 4.48 -13.96 -12.35
C ALA A 115 3.40 -14.46 -13.30
N ASP A 116 3.46 -14.04 -14.56
CA ASP A 116 2.60 -14.51 -15.64
C ASP A 116 3.38 -14.34 -16.95
N LYS A 117 3.33 -15.33 -17.85
CA LYS A 117 4.05 -15.26 -19.13
C LYS A 117 3.20 -14.72 -20.28
N ASP A 118 1.90 -14.57 -20.05
CA ASP A 118 0.96 -14.18 -21.09
C ASP A 118 0.90 -12.66 -21.25
N ILE A 119 0.32 -12.25 -22.38
CA ILE A 119 -0.09 -10.87 -22.66
C ILE A 119 -1.61 -10.73 -22.51
N ILE A 120 -2.09 -9.48 -22.43
CA ILE A 120 -3.52 -9.18 -22.47
C ILE A 120 -4.02 -9.36 -23.91
N GLY A 121 -5.04 -10.18 -24.10
CA GLY A 121 -5.73 -10.35 -25.38
C GLY A 121 -7.24 -10.08 -25.29
N ASP A 122 -7.91 -9.97 -26.44
CA ASP A 122 -9.33 -9.61 -26.54
C ASP A 122 -10.25 -10.49 -25.69
N SER A 123 -9.99 -11.80 -25.71
CA SER A 123 -10.78 -12.75 -24.92
C SER A 123 -10.76 -12.43 -23.43
N ASN A 124 -9.74 -11.72 -22.91
CA ASN A 124 -9.59 -11.41 -21.50
C ASN A 124 -10.51 -10.27 -21.03
N LEU A 125 -10.89 -9.36 -21.93
CA LEU A 125 -11.66 -8.14 -21.62
C LEU A 125 -12.97 -8.44 -20.88
N ASN A 126 -13.60 -9.58 -21.15
CA ASN A 126 -14.89 -9.93 -20.54
C ASN A 126 -14.79 -10.49 -19.11
N ARG A 127 -13.61 -10.88 -18.64
CA ARG A 127 -13.46 -11.67 -17.40
C ARG A 127 -12.26 -11.35 -16.51
N GLN A 128 -11.30 -10.56 -17.01
CA GLN A 128 -10.08 -10.24 -16.26
C GLN A 128 -10.05 -8.76 -15.90
N ILE A 129 -10.04 -8.47 -14.61
CA ILE A 129 -10.13 -7.10 -14.07
C ILE A 129 -9.00 -6.17 -14.51
N LEU A 130 -7.85 -6.73 -14.88
CA LEU A 130 -6.68 -5.98 -15.34
C LEU A 130 -6.71 -5.65 -16.83
N SER A 131 -7.60 -6.27 -17.61
CA SER A 131 -7.68 -6.10 -19.06
C SER A 131 -8.55 -4.91 -19.44
N THR A 132 -8.02 -4.02 -20.27
CA THR A 132 -8.73 -2.88 -20.88
C THR A 132 -8.37 -2.78 -22.35
N GLU A 133 -9.22 -2.16 -23.17
CA GLU A 133 -8.91 -1.98 -24.61
C GLU A 133 -7.57 -1.26 -24.83
N THR A 134 -7.22 -0.35 -23.92
CA THR A 134 -5.97 0.43 -23.97
C THR A 134 -4.70 -0.35 -23.64
N ASN A 135 -4.81 -1.58 -23.13
CA ASN A 135 -3.65 -2.40 -22.74
C ASN A 135 -3.57 -3.76 -23.46
N LEU A 136 -4.34 -3.95 -24.53
CA LEU A 136 -4.20 -5.09 -25.41
C LEU A 136 -2.77 -5.22 -25.94
N GLY A 137 -2.24 -6.44 -25.96
CA GLY A 137 -0.87 -6.74 -26.38
C GLY A 137 0.20 -6.51 -25.31
N GLN A 138 -0.12 -5.89 -24.17
CA GLN A 138 0.85 -5.67 -23.09
C GLN A 138 1.02 -6.92 -22.22
N SER A 139 2.21 -7.05 -21.60
CA SER A 139 2.46 -8.10 -20.61
C SER A 139 1.48 -7.98 -19.44
N LYS A 140 0.90 -9.10 -19.00
CA LYS A 140 0.01 -9.10 -17.84
C LYS A 140 0.73 -8.65 -16.57
N THR A 141 2.02 -8.97 -16.42
CA THR A 141 2.78 -8.57 -15.22
C THR A 141 3.08 -7.08 -15.21
N GLU A 142 3.40 -6.47 -16.35
CA GLU A 142 3.60 -5.03 -16.46
C GLU A 142 2.32 -4.25 -16.14
N VAL A 143 1.19 -4.69 -16.69
CA VAL A 143 -0.13 -4.11 -16.40
C VAL A 143 -0.48 -4.26 -14.92
N ALA A 144 -0.22 -5.43 -14.33
CA ALA A 144 -0.43 -5.70 -12.90
C ALA A 144 0.42 -4.77 -12.01
N VAL A 145 1.71 -4.62 -12.32
CA VAL A 145 2.64 -3.72 -11.60
C VAL A 145 2.11 -2.29 -11.63
N LYS A 146 1.76 -1.78 -12.81
CA LYS A 146 1.20 -0.43 -12.97
C LYS A 146 -0.08 -0.26 -12.16
N ARG A 147 -1.01 -1.22 -12.27
CA ARG A 147 -2.29 -1.19 -11.54
C ARG A 147 -2.11 -1.13 -10.03
N VAL A 148 -1.21 -1.93 -9.47
CA VAL A 148 -0.94 -1.92 -8.02
C VAL A 148 -0.38 -0.57 -7.58
N LYS A 149 0.51 0.04 -8.37
CA LYS A 149 1.07 1.37 -8.05
C LYS A 149 0.03 2.49 -8.11
N GLU A 150 -0.96 2.40 -9.00
CA GLU A 150 -2.12 3.31 -9.05
C GLU A 150 -3.00 3.17 -7.80
N ILE A 151 -3.24 1.95 -7.33
CA ILE A 151 -4.05 1.68 -6.13
C ILE A 151 -3.32 2.10 -4.86
N ASN A 152 -2.08 1.66 -4.70
CA ASN A 152 -1.30 1.80 -3.48
C ASN A 152 0.20 1.95 -3.77
N SER A 153 0.63 3.20 -3.93
CA SER A 153 2.05 3.57 -4.11
C SER A 153 2.99 3.20 -2.95
N SER A 154 2.47 2.82 -1.77
CA SER A 154 3.28 2.34 -0.65
C SER A 154 3.67 0.86 -0.79
N ILE A 155 3.03 0.11 -1.69
CA ILE A 155 3.32 -1.30 -1.94
C ILE A 155 4.49 -1.43 -2.90
N GLU A 156 5.41 -2.31 -2.58
CA GLU A 156 6.46 -2.77 -3.49
C GLU A 156 5.91 -3.92 -4.34
N ILE A 157 6.10 -3.85 -5.65
CA ILE A 157 5.66 -4.92 -6.53
C ILE A 157 6.68 -5.15 -7.63
N THR A 158 6.92 -6.41 -7.96
CA THR A 158 7.78 -6.87 -9.04
C THR A 158 7.08 -7.99 -9.81
N GLY A 159 7.31 -8.07 -11.11
CA GLY A 159 6.84 -9.15 -11.96
C GLY A 159 7.30 -9.01 -13.40
#